data_AF-A0A645GGP0-F1
#
_entry.id   AF-A0A645GGP0-F1
#
_cell.length_a   1.000
_cell.length_b   1.000
_cell.length_c   1.000
_cell.angle_alpha   90.00
_cell.angle_beta   90.00
_cell.angle_gamma   90.00
#
_symmetry.space_group_name_H-M   'P 1'
#
loop_
_entity.id
_entity.type
_entity.pdbx_description
1 polymer ?
#
loop_
_entity_poly.entity_id
_entity_poly.type
_entity_poly.pdbx_seq_one_letter_code
_entity_poly.pdbx_strand_id
1 'polypeptide(L)'
;MKRNNENVNIAIKDNGIGMEKDKIEQIFHRFYQIDSSLSRSNEGSGIGLCIVDEIIKAHDGHINVYSQEQRGSTFEIVLPIKHCDKEVQDKSIKNMAFKEIVKLEMSDIDK
;
A
#
# COMPACT_ATOMS: atom_id res chain seq x y z
N MET A 1 16.38 -3.98 -2.59
CA MET A 1 15.53 -2.88 -3.08
C MET A 1 16.20 -2.25 -4.29
N LYS A 2 15.44 -2.04 -5.37
CA LYS A 2 15.86 -1.32 -6.58
C LYS A 2 14.88 -0.16 -6.79
N ARG A 3 15.34 0.91 -7.45
CA ARG A 3 14.53 2.10 -7.73
C ARG A 3 14.87 2.60 -9.12
N ASN A 4 13.86 3.00 -9.88
CA ASN A 4 14.02 3.82 -11.08
C ASN A 4 13.28 5.16 -10.91
N ASN A 5 13.08 5.91 -11.99
CA ASN A 5 12.41 7.21 -11.93
C ASN A 5 10.92 7.11 -11.62
N GLU A 6 10.29 5.99 -11.93
CA GLU A 6 8.83 5.82 -11.85
C GLU A 6 8.40 4.94 -10.68
N ASN A 7 9.24 4.01 -10.23
CA ASN A 7 8.87 2.93 -9.32
C ASN A 7 10.00 2.58 -8.34
N VAL A 8 9.59 2.05 -7.18
CA VAL A 8 10.44 1.39 -6.19
C VAL A 8 10.07 -0.10 -6.15
N ASN A 9 11.07 -0.96 -6.31
CA ASN A 9 10.92 -2.42 -6.27
C ASN A 9 11.59 -2.97 -5.00
N ILE A 10 10.81 -3.66 -4.17
CA ILE A 10 11.25 -4.27 -2.92
C ILE A 10 11.05 -5.77 -3.03
N ALA A 11 12.14 -6.54 -3.04
CA ALA A 11 12.09 -7.99 -3.05
C ALA A 11 12.45 -8.54 -1.67
N ILE A 12 11.57 -9.36 -1.11
CA ILE A 12 11.75 -10.09 0.13
C ILE A 12 11.85 -11.57 -0.22
N LYS A 13 13.00 -12.18 0.05
CA LYS A 13 13.24 -13.60 -0.18
C LYS A 13 13.28 -14.33 1.15
N ASP A 14 12.51 -15.41 1.25
CA ASP A 14 12.61 -16.39 2.32
C ASP A 14 13.23 -17.69 1.81
N ASN A 15 13.65 -18.55 2.75
CA ASN A 15 14.17 -19.89 2.47
C ASN A 15 13.25 -20.96 3.09
N GLY A 16 11.95 -20.68 3.20
CA GLY A 16 10.97 -21.60 3.76
C GLY A 16 10.63 -22.76 2.82
N ILE A 17 9.52 -23.45 3.12
CA ILE A 17 9.08 -24.62 2.35
C ILE A 17 8.64 -24.30 0.92
N GLY A 18 8.41 -23.02 0.59
CA GLY A 18 7.85 -22.63 -0.70
C GLY A 18 6.39 -23.04 -0.85
N MET A 19 5.84 -22.85 -2.05
CA MET A 19 4.41 -23.06 -2.35
C MET A 19 4.25 -23.58 -3.78
N GLU A 20 3.24 -24.41 -4.01
CA GLU A 20 2.78 -24.78 -5.35
C GLU A 20 2.11 -23.58 -6.06
N LYS A 21 2.11 -23.61 -7.39
CA LYS A 21 1.64 -22.49 -8.22
C LYS A 21 0.16 -22.16 -8.03
N ASP A 22 -0.68 -23.17 -7.80
CA ASP A 22 -2.12 -23.04 -7.55
C ASP A 22 -2.44 -22.38 -6.20
N LYS A 23 -1.52 -22.43 -5.23
CA LYS A 23 -1.68 -21.78 -3.92
C LYS A 23 -1.38 -20.29 -3.97
N ILE A 24 -0.57 -19.83 -4.93
CA ILE A 24 -0.07 -18.44 -5.00
C ILE A 24 -1.22 -17.42 -5.06
N GLU A 25 -2.30 -17.71 -5.76
CA GLU A 25 -3.44 -16.79 -5.82
C GLU A 25 -4.25 -16.79 -4.51
N GLN A 26 -4.28 -17.93 -3.81
CA GLN A 26 -5.08 -18.13 -2.62
C GLN A 26 -4.49 -17.47 -1.37
N ILE A 27 -3.17 -17.25 -1.31
CA ILE A 27 -2.49 -16.66 -0.13
C ILE A 27 -2.92 -15.22 0.20
N PHE A 28 -3.60 -14.55 -0.73
CA PHE A 28 -4.14 -13.21 -0.52
C PHE A 28 -5.57 -13.23 0.05
N HIS A 29 -6.19 -14.40 0.17
CA HIS A 29 -7.51 -14.54 0.81
C HIS A 29 -7.39 -14.45 2.32
N ARG A 30 -8.35 -13.75 2.95
CA ARG A 30 -8.43 -13.66 4.40
C ARG A 30 -8.61 -15.05 5.02
N PHE A 31 -7.86 -15.29 6.10
CA PHE A 31 -7.89 -16.55 6.86
C PHE A 31 -7.38 -17.77 6.10
N TYR A 32 -6.84 -17.60 4.89
CA TYR A 32 -6.27 -18.71 4.14
C TYR A 32 -4.89 -19.09 4.70
N GLN A 33 -4.68 -20.41 4.84
CA GLN A 33 -3.42 -21.03 5.25
C GLN A 33 -3.23 -22.26 4.34
N ILE A 34 -2.00 -22.46 3.83
CA ILE A 34 -1.69 -23.54 2.87
C ILE A 34 -1.75 -24.92 3.53
N ASP A 35 -1.32 -25.02 4.78
CA ASP A 35 -1.35 -26.27 5.56
C ASP A 35 -2.08 -26.01 6.88
N SER A 36 -3.36 -26.39 6.95
CA SER A 36 -4.11 -26.36 8.21
C SER A 36 -3.81 -27.55 9.14
N SER A 37 -2.99 -28.53 8.68
CA SER A 37 -2.74 -29.80 9.37
C SER A 37 -1.49 -29.83 10.25
N LEU A 38 -0.68 -28.78 10.26
CA LEU A 38 0.47 -28.67 11.16
C LEU A 38 0.25 -27.50 12.10
N SER A 39 -0.56 -27.76 13.12
CA SER A 39 -0.64 -26.99 14.36
C SER A 39 0.74 -26.89 15.02
N ARG A 40 1.65 -26.10 14.44
CA ARG A 40 2.71 -25.46 15.21
C ARG A 40 1.99 -24.35 15.96
N SER A 41 2.17 -24.32 17.27
CA SER A 41 1.59 -23.39 18.23
C SER A 41 1.80 -21.89 17.94
N ASN A 42 2.38 -21.52 16.80
CA ASN A 42 2.83 -20.19 16.42
C ASN A 42 2.30 -19.75 15.03
N GLU A 43 1.20 -20.34 14.55
CA GLU A 43 0.60 -19.91 13.28
C GLU A 43 -0.21 -18.62 13.42
N GLY A 44 0.02 -17.68 12.49
CA GLY A 44 -0.73 -16.44 12.40
C GLY A 44 -2.13 -16.67 11.81
N SER A 45 -3.04 -15.72 12.00
CA SER A 45 -4.45 -15.81 11.58
C SER A 45 -4.72 -15.91 10.07
N GLY A 46 -3.69 -15.95 9.22
CA GLY A 46 -3.86 -15.92 7.76
C GLY A 46 -4.37 -14.57 7.22
N ILE A 47 -4.18 -13.47 7.97
CA ILE A 47 -4.66 -12.13 7.58
C ILE A 47 -3.53 -11.26 6.99
N GLY A 48 -2.27 -11.57 7.32
CA GLY A 48 -1.13 -10.69 7.02
C GLY A 48 -0.98 -10.34 5.53
N LEU A 49 -0.97 -11.35 4.64
CA LEU A 49 -0.79 -11.10 3.21
C LEU A 49 -1.98 -10.38 2.56
N CYS A 50 -3.20 -10.62 3.06
CA CYS A 50 -4.37 -9.87 2.60
C CYS A 50 -4.25 -8.37 2.92
N ILE A 51 -3.85 -8.03 4.16
CA ILE A 51 -3.60 -6.63 4.54
C ILE A 51 -2.48 -6.01 3.69
N VAL A 52 -1.40 -6.76 3.46
CA VAL A 52 -0.27 -6.30 2.63
C VAL A 52 -0.75 -5.97 1.22
N ASP A 53 -1.54 -6.85 0.59
CA ASP A 53 -2.10 -6.63 -0.74
C ASP A 53 -3.04 -5.41 -0.78
N GLU A 54 -3.93 -5.26 0.21
CA GLU A 54 -4.79 -4.07 0.35
C GLU A 54 -3.97 -2.77 0.47
N ILE A 55 -2.91 -2.76 1.28
CA ILE A 55 -2.03 -1.59 1.46
C ILE A 55 -1.30 -1.27 0.15
N ILE A 56 -0.75 -2.26 -0.53
CA ILE A 56 -0.01 -2.07 -1.78
C ILE A 56 -0.93 -1.51 -2.87
N LYS A 57 -2.13 -2.08 -3.01
CA LYS A 57 -3.16 -1.58 -3.94
C LYS A 57 -3.59 -0.15 -3.62
N ALA A 58 -3.75 0.20 -2.35
CA ALA A 58 -4.08 1.57 -1.93
C ALA A 58 -2.99 2.59 -2.30
N HIS A 59 -1.76 2.14 -2.54
CA HIS A 59 -0.64 2.96 -3.01
C HIS A 59 -0.41 2.85 -4.53
N ASP A 60 -1.40 2.36 -5.29
CA ASP A 60 -1.32 2.11 -6.74
C ASP A 60 -0.17 1.16 -7.14
N GLY A 61 0.25 0.31 -6.20
CA GLY A 61 1.28 -0.69 -6.43
C GLY A 61 0.73 -2.07 -6.75
N HIS A 62 1.64 -3.02 -6.93
CA HIS A 62 1.32 -4.44 -7.04
C HIS A 62 2.39 -5.31 -6.36
N ILE A 63 2.03 -6.57 -6.12
CA ILE A 63 2.92 -7.59 -5.56
C ILE A 63 2.99 -8.79 -6.50
N ASN A 64 4.20 -9.21 -6.84
CA ASN A 64 4.49 -10.45 -7.56
C ASN A 64 5.04 -11.48 -6.59
N VAL A 65 4.62 -12.73 -6.74
CA VAL A 65 5.08 -13.84 -5.88
C VAL A 65 5.70 -14.91 -6.75
N TYR A 66 6.96 -15.23 -6.45
CA TYR A 66 7.69 -16.31 -7.07
C TYR A 66 8.00 -17.33 -5.99
N SER A 67 7.48 -18.54 -6.11
CA SER A 67 7.72 -19.59 -5.13
C SER A 67 8.01 -20.90 -5.83
N GLN A 68 8.85 -21.71 -5.19
CA GLN A 68 9.10 -23.08 -5.59
C GLN A 68 9.21 -23.93 -4.32
N GLU A 69 8.51 -25.07 -4.31
CA GLU A 69 8.59 -26.03 -3.21
C GLU A 69 10.04 -26.38 -2.87
N GLN A 70 10.32 -26.45 -1.57
CA GLN A 70 11.62 -26.72 -0.97
C GLN A 70 12.73 -25.70 -1.32
N ARG A 71 12.37 -24.56 -1.91
CA ARG A 71 13.33 -23.48 -2.24
C ARG A 71 12.98 -22.12 -1.64
N GLY A 72 11.83 -22.02 -0.97
CA GLY A 72 11.32 -20.77 -0.40
C GLY A 72 10.55 -19.93 -1.42
N SER A 73 10.23 -18.70 -1.01
CA SER A 73 9.48 -17.76 -1.82
C SER A 73 10.17 -16.41 -1.93
N THR A 74 9.77 -15.64 -2.94
CA THR A 74 10.18 -14.25 -3.15
C THR A 74 8.94 -13.42 -3.42
N PHE A 75 8.72 -12.43 -2.56
CA PHE A 75 7.67 -11.45 -2.67
C PHE A 75 8.28 -10.16 -3.21
N GLU A 76 7.87 -9.75 -4.40
CA GLU A 76 8.34 -8.53 -5.04
C GLU A 76 7.22 -7.48 -5.05
N ILE A 77 7.40 -6.43 -4.27
CA ILE A 77 6.49 -5.30 -4.18
C ILE A 77 6.98 -4.21 -5.13
N VAL A 78 6.10 -3.67 -5.95
CA VAL A 78 6.37 -2.55 -6.85
C VAL A 78 5.43 -1.40 -6.49
N LEU A 79 5.99 -0.26 -6.09
CA LEU A 79 5.25 0.94 -5.73
C LEU A 79 5.62 2.10 -6.67
N PRO A 80 4.64 2.84 -7.22
CA PRO A 80 4.91 4.03 -8.01
C PRO A 80 5.44 5.17 -7.16
N ILE A 81 6.39 5.94 -7.71
CA ILE A 81 6.93 7.15 -7.13
C ILE A 81 6.03 8.30 -7.55
N LYS A 82 5.21 8.78 -6.62
CA LYS A 82 4.50 10.05 -6.80
C LYS A 82 5.42 11.19 -6.41
N HIS A 83 5.81 11.99 -7.40
CA HIS A 83 6.42 13.29 -7.14
C HIS A 83 5.31 14.20 -6.64
N CYS A 84 5.34 14.53 -5.35
CA CYS A 84 4.51 15.60 -4.83
C CYS A 84 5.17 16.90 -5.26
N ASP A 85 4.65 17.52 -6.32
CA ASP A 85 4.97 18.90 -6.60
C ASP A 85 4.65 19.69 -5.33
N LYS A 86 5.62 20.41 -4.78
CA LYS A 86 5.40 21.33 -3.65
C LYS A 86 4.59 22.54 -4.14
N GLU A 87 3.40 22.30 -4.65
CA GLU A 87 2.35 23.27 -4.86
C GLU A 87 1.02 22.61 -4.49
N VAL A 88 0.82 22.40 -3.18
CA VAL A 88 -0.52 22.59 -2.62
C VAL A 88 -0.79 24.10 -2.69
N GLN A 89 -1.02 24.61 -3.90
CA GLN A 89 -1.75 25.85 -4.05
C GLN A 89 -3.21 25.48 -3.88
N ASP A 90 -3.76 25.83 -2.72
CA ASP A 90 -5.19 25.92 -2.45
C ASP A 90 -5.84 26.85 -3.49
N LYS A 91 -6.08 26.30 -4.68
CA LYS A 91 -6.72 26.94 -5.82
C LYS A 91 -8.10 26.33 -5.93
N SER A 92 -9.13 27.02 -5.43
CA SER A 92 -10.28 27.44 -6.27
C SER A 92 -11.57 27.83 -5.57
N ILE A 93 -11.80 27.64 -4.26
CA ILE A 93 -13.14 27.97 -3.68
C ILE A 93 -13.15 28.96 -2.49
N LYS A 94 -12.11 29.07 -1.65
CA LYS A 94 -12.23 29.84 -0.39
C LYS A 94 -11.86 31.33 -0.45
N ASN A 95 -11.05 31.79 -1.42
CA ASN A 95 -10.44 33.12 -1.31
C ASN A 95 -11.28 34.31 -1.81
N MET A 96 -12.33 34.09 -2.62
CA MET A 96 -13.14 35.23 -3.11
C MET A 96 -14.27 35.58 -2.15
N ALA A 97 -15.09 34.59 -1.78
CA ALA A 97 -16.23 34.79 -0.87
C ALA A 97 -15.79 35.16 0.56
N PHE A 98 -14.71 34.55 1.09
CA PHE A 98 -14.24 34.88 2.43
C PHE A 98 -13.67 36.31 2.51
N LYS A 99 -13.03 36.78 1.44
CA LYS A 99 -12.44 38.12 1.39
C LYS A 99 -13.50 39.21 1.33
N GLU A 100 -14.64 38.97 0.69
CA GLU A 100 -15.79 39.88 0.72
C GLU A 100 -16.49 39.89 2.09
N ILE A 101 -16.68 38.73 2.71
CA ILE A 101 -17.29 38.63 4.05
C ILE A 101 -16.45 39.34 5.10
N VAL A 102 -15.13 39.13 5.10
CA VAL A 102 -14.21 39.81 6.04
C VAL A 102 -14.22 41.33 5.85
N LYS A 103 -14.39 41.80 4.61
CA LYS A 103 -14.45 43.24 4.30
C LYS A 103 -15.75 43.89 4.78
N LEU A 104 -16.85 43.13 4.78
CA LEU A 104 -18.17 43.54 5.26
C LEU A 104 -18.24 43.57 6.79
N GLU A 105 -17.64 42.59 7.47
CA GLU A 105 -17.64 42.50 8.95
C GLU A 105 -16.73 43.54 9.63
N MET A 106 -15.66 43.98 8.95
CA MET A 106 -14.68 44.91 9.51
C MET A 106 -14.92 46.37 9.08
N SER A 107 -16.01 46.67 8.36
CA SER A 107 -16.29 48.03 7.89
C SER A 107 -16.71 49.01 8.99
N ASP A 108 -17.11 48.50 10.15
CA ASP A 108 -17.53 49.31 11.30
C ASP A 108 -16.37 49.73 12.22
N ILE A 109 -15.13 49.35 11.91
CA ILE A 109 -13.96 49.54 12.81
C ILE A 109 -13.24 50.88 12.60
N ASP A 110 -13.46 51.59 11.49
CA ASP A 110 -12.81 52.87 11.17
C ASP A 110 -13.76 54.09 11.24
N LYS A 111 -14.68 54.13 12.23
CA LYS A 111 -15.46 55.35 12.54
C LYS A 111 -15.20 55.86 13.95
#